data_AF-A0A445H8J4-F1
#
_entry.id   AF-A0A445H8J4-F1
#
_cell.length_a   1.000
_cell.length_b   1.000
_cell.length_c   1.000
_cell.angle_alpha   90.00
_cell.angle_beta   90.00
_cell.angle_gamma   90.00
#
_symmetry.space_group_name_H-M   'P 1'
#
loop_
_entity.id
_entity.type
_entity.pdbx_description
1 polymer ?
#
loop_
_entity_poly.entity_id
_entity_poly.type
_entity_poly.pdbx_seq_one_letter_code
_entity_poly.pdbx_strand_id
1 'polypeptide(L)'
;MEEGENTEIEIETETESEATSTWSLGKHIQIIELSEKLMNGNLSAKIEAAREIRKMVRKSSSSSNIKFILAPPLRLSAPPIPTIGNAMHKHESPVGYVSDMKILFIVKGSSLISLAYGRSWSSTSSSGIWSSEWLVPRVVSNPIETRADLSAAETQVRKLLEQLKCDSVHCKREATAELHLLAKENMDNRIVISNCGAISLIVDLLQSTDTTIQEHSVTTLLNLSINDNNKAAIANAGAIEPLIHVLQIGSPEAKENSAATLFSLSVTEENKIRIGRAGAIRPLVDLLGNGTPRGKKDAATALFNLSLFHENKDRIVQAGAVKNLVDLMDLAAGMVDKVVAVLANLATIPEGKTAIGQQGGIPVLVEVIESGSARGKENAAAALLHLCSDNHRYLTMVLQEGAVPPLVALSQSGTPRAKEKALALLNQFRSQRHGSAGRA
;
A
#
# COMPACT_ATOMS: atom_id res chain seq x y z
N MET A 1 35.30 -47.56 -61.96
CA MET A 1 34.01 -48.10 -62.42
C MET A 1 33.26 -48.52 -61.18
N GLU A 2 32.01 -48.07 -61.10
CA GLU A 2 30.99 -48.32 -60.07
C GLU A 2 31.29 -47.67 -58.70
N GLU A 3 30.72 -46.51 -58.37
CA GLU A 3 29.31 -46.11 -58.16
C GLU A 3 28.84 -46.30 -56.71
N GLY A 4 28.42 -45.18 -56.13
CA GLY A 4 27.26 -45.10 -55.25
C GLY A 4 27.47 -45.42 -53.77
N GLU A 5 27.70 -44.39 -52.97
CA GLU A 5 26.73 -44.07 -51.90
C GLU A 5 26.86 -42.61 -51.48
N ASN A 6 25.75 -41.89 -51.71
CA ASN A 6 25.52 -40.51 -51.31
C ASN A 6 25.47 -40.42 -49.78
N THR A 7 26.44 -39.75 -49.18
CA THR A 7 26.22 -39.04 -47.92
C THR A 7 26.04 -37.56 -48.23
N GLU A 8 24.80 -37.15 -48.39
CA GLU A 8 24.38 -35.75 -48.31
C GLU A 8 24.80 -35.21 -46.94
N ILE A 9 25.81 -34.35 -46.94
CA ILE A 9 26.05 -33.42 -45.85
C ILE A 9 25.07 -32.28 -46.10
N GLU A 10 23.88 -32.36 -45.51
CA GLU A 10 23.01 -31.19 -45.39
C GLU A 10 23.75 -30.14 -44.57
N ILE A 11 24.24 -29.12 -45.28
CA ILE A 11 24.57 -27.82 -44.71
C ILE A 11 23.23 -27.19 -44.38
N GLU A 12 22.67 -27.52 -43.21
CA GLU A 12 21.61 -26.70 -42.63
C GLU A 12 22.23 -25.34 -42.29
N THR A 13 21.90 -24.39 -43.15
CA THR A 13 22.13 -22.97 -42.99
C THR A 13 21.65 -22.53 -41.61
N GLU A 14 22.57 -22.11 -40.75
CA GLU A 14 22.27 -21.29 -39.57
C GLU A 14 21.63 -19.96 -40.04
N THR A 15 20.32 -19.99 -40.31
CA THR A 15 19.47 -18.80 -40.46
C THR A 15 18.49 -18.74 -39.31
N GLU A 16 19.00 -18.72 -38.08
CA GLU A 16 18.18 -18.48 -36.88
C GLU A 16 18.88 -17.54 -35.87
N SER A 17 19.63 -16.53 -36.33
CA SER A 17 20.22 -15.51 -35.44
C SER A 17 19.74 -14.07 -35.64
N GLU A 18 18.79 -13.81 -36.53
CA GLU A 18 18.27 -12.44 -36.78
C GLU A 18 16.80 -12.20 -36.39
N ALA A 19 16.10 -13.18 -35.82
CA ALA A 19 14.68 -13.03 -35.45
C ALA A 19 14.41 -12.71 -33.97
N THR A 20 15.42 -12.70 -33.10
CA THR A 20 15.27 -12.54 -31.64
C THR A 20 15.96 -11.31 -31.07
N SER A 21 16.29 -10.32 -31.90
CA SER A 21 16.64 -9.00 -31.43
C SER A 21 16.19 -7.97 -32.44
N THR A 22 15.10 -7.25 -32.15
CA THR A 22 14.92 -5.84 -32.53
C THR A 22 13.55 -5.35 -32.11
N TRP A 23 13.54 -4.62 -31.00
CA TRP A 23 12.69 -3.43 -30.96
C TRP A 23 13.07 -2.57 -32.18
N SER A 24 12.25 -2.54 -33.24
CA SER A 24 12.64 -1.86 -34.48
C SER A 24 12.98 -0.39 -34.24
N LEU A 25 14.02 0.12 -34.89
CA LEU A 25 14.48 1.51 -34.77
C LEU A 25 13.32 2.51 -34.95
N GLY A 26 12.38 2.20 -35.84
CA GLY A 26 11.16 2.97 -36.06
C GLY A 26 10.23 3.09 -34.85
N LYS A 27 10.09 2.03 -34.02
CA LYS A 27 9.30 2.10 -32.78
C LYS A 27 9.96 2.97 -31.71
N HIS A 28 11.30 3.00 -31.68
CA HIS A 28 12.06 3.86 -30.77
C HIS A 28 11.86 5.34 -31.13
N ILE A 29 11.98 5.69 -32.42
CA ILE A 29 11.73 7.04 -32.92
C ILE A 29 10.29 7.48 -32.62
N GLN A 30 9.32 6.59 -32.83
CA GLN A 30 7.91 6.87 -32.57
C GLN A 30 7.61 7.12 -31.08
N ILE A 31 8.29 6.44 -30.15
CA ILE A 31 8.18 6.74 -28.72
C ILE A 31 8.76 8.12 -28.39
N ILE A 32 9.89 8.49 -28.98
CA ILE A 32 10.52 9.79 -28.74
C ILE A 32 9.57 10.92 -29.21
N GLU A 33 9.02 10.82 -30.42
CA GLU A 33 8.06 11.81 -30.94
C GLU A 33 6.79 11.91 -30.09
N LEU A 34 6.25 10.77 -29.64
CA LEU A 34 5.06 10.75 -28.78
C LEU A 34 5.37 11.33 -27.39
N SER A 35 6.58 11.11 -26.87
CA SER A 35 7.03 11.69 -25.61
C SER A 35 7.16 13.21 -25.70
N GLU A 36 7.67 13.73 -26.81
CA GLU A 36 7.78 15.16 -27.05
C GLU A 36 6.40 15.81 -27.18
N LYS A 37 5.46 15.17 -27.90
CA LYS A 37 4.06 15.61 -27.98
C LYS A 37 3.36 15.61 -26.62
N LEU A 38 3.66 14.66 -25.73
CA LEU A 38 3.13 14.62 -24.37
C LEU A 38 3.69 15.75 -23.48
N MET A 39 4.97 16.07 -23.63
CA MET A 39 5.61 17.13 -22.85
C MET A 39 5.17 18.51 -23.33
N ASN A 40 5.22 18.75 -24.65
CA ASN A 40 5.17 20.10 -25.24
C ASN A 40 3.90 20.40 -26.04
N GLY A 41 3.04 19.40 -26.31
CA GLY A 41 1.82 19.58 -27.09
C GLY A 41 0.69 20.31 -26.35
N ASN A 42 -0.27 20.86 -27.08
CA ASN A 42 -1.54 21.32 -26.49
C ASN A 42 -2.37 20.12 -25.97
N LEU A 43 -3.42 20.37 -25.17
CA LEU A 43 -4.18 19.31 -24.52
C LEU A 43 -4.73 18.25 -25.50
N SER A 44 -5.13 18.65 -26.70
CA SER A 44 -5.59 17.74 -27.76
C SER A 44 -4.46 16.81 -28.23
N ALA A 45 -3.28 17.37 -28.52
CA ALA A 45 -2.09 16.61 -28.93
C ALA A 45 -1.59 15.65 -27.82
N LYS A 46 -1.70 16.03 -26.55
CA LYS A 46 -1.36 15.16 -25.42
C LYS A 46 -2.31 13.96 -25.31
N ILE A 47 -3.61 14.19 -25.49
CA ILE A 47 -4.62 13.12 -25.47
C ILE A 47 -4.40 12.14 -26.63
N GLU A 48 -4.09 12.64 -27.82
CA GLU A 48 -3.81 11.83 -29.00
C GLU A 48 -2.53 11.01 -28.83
N ALA A 49 -1.45 11.62 -28.33
CA ALA A 49 -0.20 10.92 -28.04
C ALA A 49 -0.39 9.80 -26.99
N ALA A 50 -1.18 10.05 -25.94
CA ALA A 50 -1.50 9.03 -24.94
C ALA A 50 -2.33 7.86 -25.51
N ARG A 51 -3.22 8.12 -26.49
CA ARG A 51 -3.99 7.05 -27.17
C ARG A 51 -3.09 6.18 -28.04
N GLU A 52 -2.16 6.78 -28.78
CA GLU A 52 -1.24 6.04 -29.64
C GLU A 52 -0.25 5.18 -28.83
N ILE A 53 0.26 5.67 -27.69
CA ILE A 53 1.05 4.84 -26.76
C ILE A 53 0.24 3.63 -26.27
N ARG A 54 -1.01 3.83 -25.87
CA ARG A 54 -1.88 2.73 -25.42
C ARG A 54 -2.12 1.69 -26.52
N LYS A 55 -2.20 2.13 -27.78
CA LYS A 55 -2.38 1.26 -28.96
C LYS A 55 -1.10 0.47 -29.27
N MET A 56 0.08 1.09 -29.16
CA MET A 56 1.37 0.42 -29.30
C MET A 56 1.58 -0.65 -28.23
N VAL A 57 1.24 -0.36 -26.97
CA VAL A 57 1.35 -1.32 -25.85
C VAL A 57 0.37 -2.50 -26.01
N ARG A 58 -0.85 -2.24 -26.51
CA ARG A 58 -1.83 -3.31 -26.78
C ARG A 58 -1.41 -4.22 -27.94
N LYS A 59 -0.82 -3.68 -29.00
CA LYS A 59 -0.31 -4.49 -30.14
C LYS A 59 0.96 -5.28 -29.83
N SER A 60 1.70 -4.94 -28.77
CA SER A 60 2.94 -5.64 -28.39
C SER A 60 2.72 -6.77 -27.37
N SER A 61 1.53 -6.88 -26.78
CA SER A 61 1.20 -7.93 -25.80
C SER A 61 0.87 -9.29 -26.43
N SER A 62 0.93 -9.43 -27.77
CA SER A 62 0.67 -10.67 -28.50
C SER A 62 1.91 -11.42 -28.98
N SER A 63 3.13 -11.02 -28.56
CA SER A 63 4.34 -11.80 -28.80
C SER A 63 5.23 -11.86 -27.57
N SER A 64 5.62 -13.08 -27.24
CA SER A 64 6.24 -13.62 -26.03
C SER A 64 7.47 -12.87 -25.48
N ASN A 65 7.61 -12.91 -24.14
CA ASN A 65 8.83 -12.80 -23.32
C ASN A 65 10.06 -12.09 -23.93
N ILE A 66 10.38 -10.87 -23.46
CA ILE A 66 11.68 -10.22 -23.74
C ILE A 66 12.33 -9.72 -22.43
N LYS A 67 13.52 -10.24 -22.13
CA LYS A 67 14.49 -9.71 -21.15
C LYS A 67 15.24 -8.52 -21.77
N PHE A 68 15.37 -7.40 -21.05
CA PHE A 68 16.18 -6.26 -21.48
C PHE A 68 17.64 -6.39 -21.02
N ILE A 69 18.58 -6.21 -21.96
CA ILE A 69 20.03 -6.10 -21.75
C ILE A 69 20.36 -4.62 -21.50
N LEU A 70 21.04 -4.32 -20.38
CA LEU A 70 21.63 -3.01 -20.08
C LEU A 70 22.97 -2.88 -20.82
N ALA A 71 23.14 -1.85 -21.66
CA ALA A 71 24.43 -1.47 -22.23
C ALA A 71 25.24 -0.62 -21.22
N PRO A 72 26.57 -0.77 -21.12
CA PRO A 72 27.39 -0.02 -20.16
C PRO A 72 27.71 1.41 -20.67
N PRO A 73 27.88 2.40 -19.77
CA PRO A 73 28.20 3.77 -20.17
C PRO A 73 29.67 3.93 -20.58
N LEU A 74 29.88 4.79 -21.58
CA LEU A 74 31.17 5.22 -22.15
C LEU A 74 32.09 5.81 -21.09
N ARG A 75 33.34 5.31 -20.99
CA ARG A 75 34.40 5.83 -20.12
C ARG A 75 34.98 7.14 -20.70
N LEU A 76 34.87 8.23 -19.95
CA LEU A 76 35.75 9.39 -20.07
C LEU A 76 37.05 9.11 -19.28
N SER A 77 38.18 9.40 -19.92
CA SER A 77 39.54 9.13 -19.47
C SER A 77 40.01 10.09 -18.37
N ALA A 78 40.69 9.55 -17.34
CA ALA A 78 41.63 10.27 -16.47
C ALA A 78 42.65 9.26 -15.86
N PRO A 79 43.87 9.69 -15.48
CA PRO A 79 45.12 8.94 -15.61
C PRO A 79 45.47 8.01 -14.43
N PRO A 80 46.53 7.16 -14.55
CA PRO A 80 46.74 6.00 -13.68
C PRO A 80 47.79 6.24 -12.58
N ILE A 81 47.56 5.69 -11.38
CA ILE A 81 48.62 5.31 -10.41
C ILE A 81 48.10 4.09 -9.58
N PRO A 82 48.92 3.24 -8.93
CA PRO A 82 49.09 1.83 -9.31
C PRO A 82 48.65 0.80 -8.25
N THR A 83 48.64 -0.43 -8.72
CA THR A 83 48.39 -1.76 -8.14
C THR A 83 48.90 -2.03 -6.72
N ILE A 84 48.09 -2.77 -5.94
CA ILE A 84 48.36 -3.89 -4.98
C ILE A 84 46.96 -4.47 -4.69
N GLY A 85 46.60 -5.75 -4.66
CA GLY A 85 47.27 -7.05 -4.70
C GLY A 85 46.29 -8.07 -4.07
N ASN A 86 45.99 -9.16 -4.78
CA ASN A 86 45.47 -10.47 -4.34
C ASN A 86 44.39 -10.60 -3.24
N ALA A 87 43.30 -11.32 -3.54
CA ALA A 87 43.17 -12.76 -3.23
C ALA A 87 41.77 -13.31 -3.56
N MET A 88 41.78 -14.53 -4.10
CA MET A 88 40.63 -15.37 -4.49
C MET A 88 39.87 -15.89 -3.26
N HIS A 89 38.57 -16.18 -3.40
CA HIS A 89 38.03 -17.54 -3.20
C HIS A 89 36.58 -17.66 -3.73
N LYS A 90 36.25 -18.90 -4.11
CA LYS A 90 35.22 -19.36 -5.05
C LYS A 90 33.83 -19.62 -4.43
N HIS A 91 32.82 -19.47 -5.30
CA HIS A 91 31.59 -20.24 -5.48
C HIS A 91 30.63 -20.49 -4.30
N GLU A 92 29.41 -19.95 -4.42
CA GLU A 92 28.15 -20.71 -4.40
C GLU A 92 27.03 -19.87 -5.05
N SER A 93 26.20 -20.51 -5.87
CA SER A 93 25.10 -19.89 -6.62
C SER A 93 23.82 -19.78 -5.78
N PRO A 94 22.96 -18.76 -6.04
CA PRO A 94 21.53 -19.07 -6.06
C PRO A 94 20.75 -18.46 -7.22
N VAL A 95 19.68 -19.20 -7.52
CA VAL A 95 18.65 -19.06 -8.55
C VAL A 95 17.90 -17.73 -8.46
N GLY A 96 17.57 -17.15 -9.61
CA GLY A 96 17.14 -15.75 -9.78
C GLY A 96 15.69 -15.41 -9.40
N TYR A 97 15.49 -14.14 -9.05
CA TYR A 97 14.20 -13.46 -8.98
C TYR A 97 14.13 -12.37 -10.07
N VAL A 98 13.07 -12.40 -10.88
CA VAL A 98 12.68 -11.30 -11.79
C VAL A 98 11.66 -10.45 -11.03
N SER A 99 11.95 -9.17 -10.78
CA SER A 99 11.01 -8.21 -10.18
C SER A 99 10.47 -7.25 -11.24
N ASP A 100 9.14 -7.15 -11.30
CA ASP A 100 8.34 -6.33 -12.20
C ASP A 100 8.61 -4.81 -12.05
N MET A 101 8.99 -4.16 -13.16
CA MET A 101 8.98 -2.70 -13.34
C MET A 101 7.55 -2.18 -13.58
N LYS A 102 7.18 -1.09 -12.91
CA LYS A 102 5.87 -0.42 -13.04
C LYS A 102 5.96 0.85 -13.89
N ILE A 103 5.06 0.93 -14.87
CA ILE A 103 4.80 2.11 -15.71
C ILE A 103 3.99 3.13 -14.90
N LEU A 104 4.50 4.37 -14.83
CA LEU A 104 3.87 5.52 -14.16
C LEU A 104 2.98 6.28 -15.17
N PHE A 105 1.66 6.33 -14.94
CA PHE A 105 0.79 7.29 -15.62
C PHE A 105 0.62 8.53 -14.73
N ILE A 106 1.06 9.69 -15.23
CA ILE A 106 0.76 11.00 -14.67
C ILE A 106 -0.46 11.56 -15.41
N VAL A 107 -1.57 11.77 -14.70
CA VAL A 107 -2.65 12.65 -15.16
C VAL A 107 -2.80 13.75 -14.11
N LYS A 108 -2.41 14.97 -14.48
CA LYS A 108 -2.64 16.19 -13.69
C LYS A 108 -4.07 16.66 -13.88
N GLY A 109 -4.72 16.97 -12.76
CA GLY A 109 -5.82 17.93 -12.70
C GLY A 109 -7.22 17.36 -12.89
N SER A 110 -7.87 16.99 -11.77
CA SER A 110 -9.22 17.41 -11.39
C SER A 110 -9.60 16.66 -10.10
N SER A 111 -10.22 17.38 -9.17
CA SER A 111 -10.71 16.93 -7.87
C SER A 111 -11.16 15.46 -7.85
N LEU A 112 -10.48 14.61 -7.05
CA LEU A 112 -10.99 13.37 -6.44
C LEU A 112 -9.89 12.82 -5.51
N ILE A 113 -10.12 12.87 -4.20
CA ILE A 113 -9.36 12.10 -3.21
C ILE A 113 -9.73 10.63 -3.43
N SER A 114 -9.01 9.96 -4.32
CA SER A 114 -9.05 8.51 -4.44
C SER A 114 -7.95 7.92 -3.59
N LEU A 115 -8.33 7.47 -2.40
CA LEU A 115 -7.56 6.60 -1.51
C LEU A 115 -7.23 5.28 -2.24
N ALA A 116 -6.16 5.28 -3.04
CA ALA A 116 -5.58 4.10 -3.66
C ALA A 116 -4.35 3.64 -2.86
N TYR A 117 -4.56 3.14 -1.63
CA TYR A 117 -3.53 2.41 -0.88
C TYR A 117 -3.80 0.91 -0.95
N GLY A 118 -3.24 0.29 -1.99
CA GLY A 118 -3.14 -1.14 -2.14
C GLY A 118 -1.76 -1.53 -2.62
N ARG A 119 -0.79 -1.67 -1.71
CA ARG A 119 0.41 -2.50 -1.94
C ARG A 119 0.78 -3.33 -0.73
N SER A 120 1.06 -4.58 -1.05
CA SER A 120 1.42 -5.70 -0.21
C SER A 120 2.79 -5.50 0.43
N TRP A 121 2.87 -5.70 1.74
CA TRP A 121 4.13 -5.98 2.44
C TRP A 121 4.21 -7.50 2.61
N SER A 122 5.26 -8.12 2.08
CA SER A 122 5.66 -9.48 2.45
C SER A 122 6.94 -9.36 3.28
N SER A 123 6.88 -9.83 4.51
CA SER A 123 7.97 -9.81 5.48
C SER A 123 9.02 -10.85 5.10
N THR A 124 10.22 -10.40 4.74
CA THR A 124 11.45 -11.20 4.90
C THR A 124 12.55 -10.25 5.35
N SER A 125 13.06 -10.51 6.55
CA SER A 125 14.19 -9.84 7.16
C SER A 125 15.45 -10.02 6.31
N SER A 126 16.04 -8.92 5.85
CA SER A 126 17.49 -8.79 5.68
C SER A 126 17.84 -7.32 5.60
N SER A 127 18.64 -6.89 6.57
CA SER A 127 19.33 -5.61 6.66
C SER A 127 20.22 -5.39 5.43
N GLY A 128 19.97 -4.30 4.70
CA GLY A 128 20.83 -3.83 3.62
C GLY A 128 20.68 -2.32 3.45
N ILE A 129 21.75 -1.60 3.73
CA ILE A 129 21.92 -0.16 3.47
C ILE A 129 22.05 0.02 1.95
N TRP A 130 21.17 0.81 1.33
CA TRP A 130 21.31 1.22 -0.07
C TRP A 130 21.10 2.73 -0.17
N SER A 131 22.20 3.46 -0.16
CA SER A 131 22.30 4.79 -0.77
C SER A 131 22.49 4.60 -2.27
N SER A 132 21.68 5.25 -3.10
CA SER A 132 22.09 5.52 -4.49
C SER A 132 21.21 6.60 -5.13
N GLU A 133 21.86 7.73 -5.37
CA GLU A 133 21.57 8.70 -6.42
C GLU A 133 21.32 7.98 -7.76
N TRP A 134 20.21 8.29 -8.44
CA TRP A 134 20.07 8.08 -9.88
C TRP A 134 19.31 9.25 -10.52
N LEU A 135 19.91 9.74 -11.61
CA LEU A 135 19.65 10.97 -12.33
C LEU A 135 18.26 11.02 -12.99
N VAL A 136 17.52 12.08 -12.66
CA VAL A 136 16.30 12.54 -13.32
C VAL A 136 16.69 13.40 -14.54
N PRO A 137 15.97 13.37 -15.68
CA PRO A 137 16.15 14.38 -16.72
C PRO A 137 15.92 15.76 -16.09
N ARG A 138 16.97 16.59 -16.08
CA ARG A 138 16.88 18.00 -15.68
C ARG A 138 15.92 18.70 -16.64
N VAL A 139 14.68 18.88 -16.20
CA VAL A 139 14.03 20.17 -16.42
C VAL A 139 15.00 21.17 -15.78
N VAL A 140 15.62 22.02 -16.59
CA VAL A 140 16.37 23.16 -16.06
C VAL A 140 15.31 24.14 -15.54
N SER A 141 14.70 23.80 -14.41
CA SER A 141 14.23 24.80 -13.49
C SER A 141 15.50 25.47 -12.97
N ASN A 142 15.59 26.78 -13.07
CA ASN A 142 16.73 27.52 -12.55
C ASN A 142 16.93 27.09 -11.08
N PRO A 143 18.11 26.56 -10.69
CA PRO A 143 18.39 26.22 -9.29
C PRO A 143 18.22 27.42 -8.35
N ILE A 144 18.28 28.63 -8.91
CA ILE A 144 18.06 29.90 -8.23
C ILE A 144 16.57 30.09 -7.89
N GLU A 145 15.64 29.75 -8.80
CA GLU A 145 14.19 29.90 -8.57
C GLU A 145 13.69 28.89 -7.54
N THR A 146 14.07 27.62 -7.66
CA THR A 146 13.67 26.58 -6.69
C THR A 146 14.25 26.84 -5.30
N ARG A 147 15.47 27.37 -5.21
CA ARG A 147 16.08 27.76 -3.92
C ARG A 147 15.45 29.03 -3.34
N ALA A 148 15.07 29.98 -4.18
CA ALA A 148 14.36 31.19 -3.74
C ALA A 148 12.97 30.84 -3.21
N ASP A 149 12.24 29.95 -3.89
CA ASP A 149 10.91 29.49 -3.49
C ASP A 149 10.96 28.73 -2.16
N LEU A 150 11.96 27.85 -1.96
CA LEU A 150 12.20 27.17 -0.69
C LEU A 150 12.56 28.16 0.43
N SER A 151 13.40 29.16 0.15
CA SER A 151 13.76 30.19 1.13
C SER A 151 12.57 31.09 1.51
N ALA A 152 11.67 31.36 0.55
CA ALA A 152 10.44 32.10 0.79
C ALA A 152 9.46 31.29 1.64
N ALA A 153 9.30 30.00 1.33
CA ALA A 153 8.49 29.08 2.12
C ALA A 153 9.02 28.94 3.55
N GLU A 154 10.34 28.80 3.74
CA GLU A 154 10.97 28.77 5.08
C GLU A 154 10.69 30.06 5.87
N THR A 155 10.84 31.22 5.23
CA THR A 155 10.58 32.52 5.87
C THR A 155 9.12 32.64 6.27
N GLN A 156 8.20 32.23 5.38
CA GLN A 156 6.77 32.24 5.65
C GLN A 156 6.42 31.31 6.81
N VAL A 157 6.90 30.06 6.79
CA VAL A 157 6.65 29.11 7.88
C VAL A 157 7.17 29.64 9.20
N ARG A 158 8.39 30.20 9.28
CA ARG A 158 8.93 30.78 10.52
C ARG A 158 8.03 31.88 11.08
N LYS A 159 7.52 32.76 10.21
CA LYS A 159 6.56 33.80 10.61
C LYS A 159 5.28 33.19 11.19
N LEU A 160 4.74 32.14 10.57
CA LEU A 160 3.55 31.43 11.09
C LEU A 160 3.84 30.79 12.45
N LEU A 161 5.03 30.22 12.66
CA LEU A 161 5.40 29.64 13.96
C LEU A 161 5.48 30.69 15.07
N GLU A 162 5.94 31.91 14.76
CA GLU A 162 5.89 33.01 15.72
C GLU A 162 4.44 33.44 16.04
N GLN A 163 3.55 33.40 15.05
CA GLN A 163 2.12 33.67 15.28
C GLN A 163 1.45 32.58 16.15
N LEU A 164 1.85 31.31 16.02
CA LEU A 164 1.35 30.23 16.87
C LEU A 164 1.72 30.39 18.35
N LYS A 165 2.84 31.06 18.64
CA LYS A 165 3.30 31.34 20.01
C LYS A 165 2.55 32.50 20.68
N CYS A 166 1.81 33.31 19.92
CA CYS A 166 1.00 34.39 20.47
C CYS A 166 -0.20 33.82 21.24
N ASP A 167 -0.64 34.48 22.33
CA ASP A 167 -1.79 34.04 23.13
C ASP A 167 -3.14 34.22 22.43
N SER A 168 -3.19 34.98 21.34
CA SER A 168 -4.41 35.23 20.58
C SER A 168 -4.89 33.99 19.84
N VAL A 169 -6.09 33.51 20.18
CA VAL A 169 -6.78 32.42 19.47
C VAL A 169 -6.95 32.75 17.99
N HIS A 170 -7.23 34.02 17.65
CA HIS A 170 -7.36 34.44 16.26
C HIS A 170 -6.04 34.27 15.50
N CYS A 171 -4.91 34.69 16.08
CA CYS A 171 -3.59 34.48 15.46
C CYS A 171 -3.27 33.01 15.26
N LYS A 172 -3.58 32.16 16.26
CA LYS A 172 -3.40 30.70 16.14
C LYS A 172 -4.29 30.09 15.05
N ARG A 173 -5.55 30.52 14.92
CA ARG A 173 -6.46 30.06 13.85
C ARG A 173 -5.91 30.37 12.47
N GLU A 174 -5.53 31.62 12.21
CA GLU A 174 -4.98 32.02 10.91
C GLU A 174 -3.69 31.26 10.59
N ALA A 175 -2.76 31.19 11.54
CA ALA A 175 -1.48 30.53 11.34
C ALA A 175 -1.63 29.01 11.13
N THR A 176 -2.52 28.34 11.86
CA THR A 176 -2.79 26.90 11.64
C THR A 176 -3.50 26.64 10.31
N ALA A 177 -4.44 27.50 9.91
CA ALA A 177 -5.09 27.40 8.61
C ALA A 177 -4.08 27.56 7.46
N GLU A 178 -3.15 28.50 7.57
CA GLU A 178 -2.14 28.73 6.54
C GLU A 178 -1.10 27.61 6.49
N LEU A 179 -0.64 27.09 7.64
CA LEU A 179 0.22 25.90 7.69
C LEU A 179 -0.46 24.69 7.05
N HIS A 180 -1.76 24.51 7.27
CA HIS A 180 -2.54 23.46 6.62
C HIS A 180 -2.52 23.62 5.09
N LEU A 181 -2.78 24.84 4.57
CA LEU A 181 -2.74 25.09 3.13
C LEU A 181 -1.36 24.80 2.54
N LEU A 182 -0.29 25.31 3.16
CA LEU A 182 1.09 25.05 2.72
C LEU A 182 1.40 23.54 2.71
N ALA A 183 1.02 22.82 3.78
CA ALA A 183 1.23 21.38 3.85
C ALA A 183 0.44 20.61 2.79
N LYS A 184 -0.69 21.13 2.32
CA LYS A 184 -1.52 20.49 1.28
C LYS A 184 -0.89 20.60 -0.11
N GLU A 185 -0.22 21.71 -0.42
CA GLU A 185 0.22 22.07 -1.77
C GLU A 185 1.21 21.09 -2.40
N ASN A 186 2.33 20.81 -1.75
CA ASN A 186 3.42 20.03 -2.34
C ASN A 186 4.27 19.33 -1.26
N MET A 187 5.26 18.54 -1.69
CA MET A 187 6.13 17.78 -0.77
C MET A 187 7.18 18.67 -0.10
N ASP A 188 7.70 19.67 -0.82
CA ASP A 188 8.76 20.56 -0.34
C ASP A 188 8.28 21.40 0.85
N ASN A 189 7.06 21.95 0.78
CA ASN A 189 6.43 22.65 1.91
C ASN A 189 6.30 21.74 3.14
N ARG A 190 5.96 20.45 2.97
CA ARG A 190 5.85 19.50 4.09
C ARG A 190 7.21 19.26 4.76
N ILE A 191 8.29 19.25 3.98
CA ILE A 191 9.66 19.13 4.48
C ILE A 191 10.06 20.42 5.20
N VAL A 192 9.79 21.58 4.61
CA VAL A 192 10.09 22.90 5.19
C VAL A 192 9.36 23.11 6.52
N ILE A 193 8.06 22.81 6.60
CA ILE A 193 7.25 22.90 7.83
C ILE A 193 7.86 22.05 8.94
N SER A 194 8.23 20.81 8.62
CA SER A 194 8.89 19.89 9.56
C SER A 194 10.25 20.43 10.04
N ASN A 195 11.12 20.83 9.10
CA ASN A 195 12.48 21.32 9.38
C ASN A 195 12.50 22.64 10.18
N CYS A 196 11.46 23.46 10.06
CA CYS A 196 11.30 24.66 10.88
C CYS A 196 10.84 24.38 12.33
N GLY A 197 10.61 23.12 12.69
CA GLY A 197 10.22 22.72 14.04
C GLY A 197 8.73 22.83 14.33
N ALA A 198 7.88 22.96 13.30
CA ALA A 198 6.45 23.17 13.45
C ALA A 198 5.72 21.98 14.13
N ILE A 199 6.23 20.76 14.00
CA ILE A 199 5.56 19.54 14.43
C ILE A 199 5.18 19.60 15.92
N SER A 200 6.11 20.00 16.80
CA SER A 200 5.85 20.08 18.25
C SER A 200 4.71 21.05 18.57
N LEU A 201 4.76 22.26 18.00
CA LEU A 201 3.72 23.27 18.17
C LEU A 201 2.35 22.79 17.65
N ILE A 202 2.32 22.11 16.50
CA ILE A 202 1.07 21.58 15.94
C ILE A 202 0.52 20.44 16.82
N VAL A 203 1.39 19.60 17.39
CA VAL A 203 0.98 18.53 18.31
C VAL A 203 0.33 19.11 19.57
N ASP A 204 0.89 20.17 20.15
CA ASP A 204 0.30 20.85 21.31
C ASP A 204 -1.10 21.40 20.98
N LEU A 205 -1.29 21.92 19.77
CA LEU A 205 -2.57 22.49 19.33
C LEU A 205 -3.67 21.45 19.07
N LEU A 206 -3.36 20.16 19.04
CA LEU A 206 -4.39 19.10 19.00
C LEU A 206 -5.27 19.08 20.27
N GLN A 207 -4.76 19.63 21.38
CA GLN A 207 -5.50 19.74 22.64
C GLN A 207 -6.25 21.08 22.78
N SER A 208 -6.24 21.92 21.73
CA SER A 208 -6.98 23.17 21.72
C SER A 208 -8.48 22.94 21.90
N THR A 209 -9.12 23.76 22.74
CA THR A 209 -10.59 23.79 22.86
C THR A 209 -11.26 24.47 21.67
N ASP A 210 -10.47 25.15 20.83
CA ASP A 210 -10.94 25.74 19.59
C ASP A 210 -11.01 24.70 18.47
N THR A 211 -12.21 24.40 18.00
CA THR A 211 -12.46 23.36 17.00
C THR A 211 -11.72 23.62 15.70
N THR A 212 -11.66 24.87 15.22
CA THR A 212 -10.99 25.22 13.97
C THR A 212 -9.48 25.02 14.06
N ILE A 213 -8.85 25.43 15.17
CA ILE A 213 -7.43 25.15 15.42
C ILE A 213 -7.18 23.64 15.47
N GLN A 214 -8.00 22.88 16.19
CA GLN A 214 -7.82 21.43 16.34
C GLN A 214 -7.94 20.71 14.99
N GLU A 215 -8.96 21.07 14.18
CA GLU A 215 -9.18 20.54 12.83
C GLU A 215 -8.01 20.84 11.89
N HIS A 216 -7.57 22.09 11.82
CA HIS A 216 -6.42 22.44 10.99
C HIS A 216 -5.13 21.78 11.47
N SER A 217 -4.95 21.63 12.79
CA SER A 217 -3.76 20.97 13.36
C SER A 217 -3.70 19.50 12.98
N VAL A 218 -4.79 18.73 13.18
CA VAL A 218 -4.82 17.31 12.82
C VAL A 218 -4.70 17.11 11.30
N THR A 219 -5.31 17.99 10.50
CA THR A 219 -5.22 17.91 9.03
C THR A 219 -3.82 18.25 8.54
N THR A 220 -3.14 19.20 9.19
CA THR A 220 -1.73 19.51 8.91
C THR A 220 -0.86 18.29 9.21
N LEU A 221 -1.00 17.65 10.37
CA LEU A 221 -0.24 16.44 10.70
C LEU A 221 -0.52 15.29 9.73
N LEU A 222 -1.78 15.08 9.33
CA LEU A 222 -2.13 14.10 8.30
C LEU A 222 -1.35 14.38 7.00
N ASN A 223 -1.35 15.64 6.55
CA ASN A 223 -0.60 16.04 5.37
C ASN A 223 0.91 15.86 5.54
N LEU A 224 1.49 16.26 6.67
CA LEU A 224 2.91 16.06 6.94
C LEU A 224 3.29 14.58 6.95
N SER A 225 2.40 13.71 7.46
CA SER A 225 2.62 12.26 7.52
C SER A 225 2.65 11.56 6.15
N ILE A 226 2.34 12.25 5.05
CA ILE A 226 2.53 11.68 3.70
C ILE A 226 4.02 11.46 3.40
N ASN A 227 4.91 12.24 4.03
CA ASN A 227 6.36 12.06 3.94
C ASN A 227 6.85 11.07 5.02
N ASP A 228 7.63 10.06 4.62
CA ASP A 228 8.10 9.02 5.54
C ASP A 228 9.03 9.54 6.65
N ASN A 229 9.91 10.51 6.36
CA ASN A 229 10.78 11.10 7.37
C ASN A 229 9.97 11.87 8.42
N ASN A 230 8.89 12.54 7.99
CA ASN A 230 8.00 13.25 8.90
C ASN A 230 7.20 12.32 9.81
N LYS A 231 6.85 11.09 9.38
CA LYS A 231 6.14 10.13 10.24
C LYS A 231 6.91 9.85 11.53
N ALA A 232 8.21 9.62 11.42
CA ALA A 232 9.07 9.41 12.57
C ALA A 232 9.14 10.65 13.46
N ALA A 233 9.31 11.84 12.86
CA ALA A 233 9.32 13.10 13.60
C ALA A 233 8.01 13.36 14.36
N ILE A 234 6.85 13.09 13.74
CA ILE A 234 5.52 13.23 14.37
C ILE A 234 5.38 12.26 15.55
N ALA A 235 5.76 10.98 15.37
CA ALA A 235 5.68 10.00 16.46
C ALA A 235 6.63 10.33 17.63
N ASN A 236 7.84 10.83 17.32
CA ASN A 236 8.83 11.23 18.32
C ASN A 236 8.44 12.52 19.06
N ALA A 237 7.64 13.39 18.42
CA ALA A 237 7.06 14.57 19.06
C ALA A 237 5.90 14.26 20.01
N GLY A 238 5.60 12.97 20.27
CA GLY A 238 4.55 12.59 21.22
C GLY A 238 3.13 12.76 20.69
N ALA A 239 2.92 12.70 19.37
CA ALA A 239 1.61 12.96 18.76
C ALA A 239 0.54 11.89 19.03
N ILE A 240 0.90 10.69 19.51
CA ILE A 240 -0.03 9.55 19.61
C ILE A 240 -1.19 9.85 20.57
N GLU A 241 -0.91 10.24 21.81
CA GLU A 241 -1.95 10.54 22.81
C GLU A 241 -2.81 11.76 22.42
N PRO A 242 -2.25 12.88 21.94
CA PRO A 242 -3.05 13.99 21.41
C PRO A 242 -3.93 13.62 20.21
N LEU A 243 -3.45 12.76 19.30
CA LEU A 243 -4.29 12.26 18.21
C LEU A 243 -5.46 11.42 18.73
N ILE A 244 -5.23 10.56 19.73
CA ILE A 244 -6.29 9.76 20.36
C ILE A 244 -7.32 10.67 21.03
N HIS A 245 -6.89 11.76 21.67
CA HIS A 245 -7.78 12.77 22.22
C HIS A 245 -8.69 13.39 21.15
N VAL A 246 -8.12 13.81 20.01
CA VAL A 246 -8.90 14.31 18.86
C VAL A 246 -9.88 13.24 18.33
N LEU A 247 -9.45 11.98 18.27
CA LEU A 247 -10.29 10.86 17.84
C LEU A 247 -11.50 10.64 18.77
N GLN A 248 -11.38 10.98 20.05
CA GLN A 248 -12.46 10.85 21.04
C GLN A 248 -13.45 12.02 20.98
N ILE A 249 -12.93 13.26 21.00
CA ILE A 249 -13.77 14.45 21.24
C ILE A 249 -13.91 15.39 20.04
N GLY A 250 -13.11 15.21 18.99
CA GLY A 250 -13.08 16.11 17.84
C GLY A 250 -14.37 16.11 17.03
N SER A 251 -14.45 17.04 16.08
CA SER A 251 -15.49 17.03 15.06
C SER A 251 -15.42 15.76 14.20
N PRO A 252 -16.47 15.43 13.41
CA PRO A 252 -16.42 14.29 12.50
C PRO A 252 -15.18 14.30 11.59
N GLU A 253 -14.85 15.45 11.00
CA GLU A 253 -13.67 15.59 10.15
C GLU A 253 -12.36 15.45 10.94
N ALA A 254 -12.27 16.03 12.14
CA ALA A 254 -11.09 15.89 12.97
C ALA A 254 -10.84 14.42 13.40
N LYS A 255 -11.92 13.68 13.72
CA LYS A 255 -11.87 12.25 14.05
C LYS A 255 -11.40 11.41 12.86
N GLU A 256 -11.92 11.68 11.67
CA GLU A 256 -11.49 11.05 10.42
C GLU A 256 -9.99 11.29 10.16
N ASN A 257 -9.56 12.55 10.23
CA ASN A 257 -8.17 12.93 10.00
C ASN A 257 -7.24 12.34 11.08
N SER A 258 -7.69 12.25 12.33
CA SER A 258 -6.94 11.59 13.40
C SER A 258 -6.78 10.09 13.14
N ALA A 259 -7.86 9.38 12.79
CA ALA A 259 -7.79 7.96 12.44
C ALA A 259 -6.84 7.69 11.26
N ALA A 260 -6.90 8.53 10.22
CA ALA A 260 -6.01 8.45 9.06
C ALA A 260 -4.54 8.74 9.43
N THR A 261 -4.29 9.68 10.35
CA THR A 261 -2.94 10.00 10.83
C THR A 261 -2.39 8.85 11.67
N LEU A 262 -3.18 8.29 12.60
CA LEU A 262 -2.79 7.12 13.38
C LEU A 262 -2.46 5.91 12.49
N PHE A 263 -3.25 5.68 11.43
CA PHE A 263 -2.91 4.70 10.41
C PHE A 263 -1.55 5.02 9.76
N SER A 264 -1.34 6.26 9.32
CA SER A 264 -0.09 6.69 8.68
C SER A 264 1.14 6.51 9.59
N LEU A 265 0.99 6.70 10.91
CA LEU A 265 2.07 6.51 11.88
C LEU A 265 2.31 5.04 12.25
N SER A 266 1.35 4.15 12.01
CA SER A 266 1.45 2.73 12.39
C SER A 266 2.36 1.87 11.48
N VAL A 267 3.31 2.47 10.76
CA VAL A 267 4.22 1.77 9.83
C VAL A 267 5.15 0.82 10.57
N THR A 268 5.75 1.24 11.68
CA THR A 268 6.66 0.41 12.49
C THR A 268 5.89 -0.47 13.47
N GLU A 269 6.48 -1.62 13.85
CA GLU A 269 5.95 -2.47 14.92
C GLU A 269 5.81 -1.69 16.24
N GLU A 270 6.84 -0.91 16.60
CA GLU A 270 6.85 -0.08 17.80
C GLU A 270 5.65 0.88 17.86
N ASN A 271 5.33 1.56 16.75
CA ASN A 271 4.19 2.47 16.72
C ASN A 271 2.85 1.72 16.82
N LYS A 272 2.71 0.52 16.23
CA LYS A 272 1.50 -0.30 16.41
C LYS A 272 1.28 -0.65 17.88
N ILE A 273 2.36 -1.00 18.59
CA ILE A 273 2.34 -1.29 20.03
C ILE A 273 1.95 -0.05 20.81
N ARG A 274 2.60 1.09 20.58
CA ARG A 274 2.33 2.36 21.28
C ARG A 274 0.89 2.81 21.07
N ILE A 275 0.42 2.85 19.83
CA ILE A 275 -0.97 3.25 19.49
C ILE A 275 -1.99 2.34 20.18
N GLY A 276 -1.76 1.02 20.13
CA GLY A 276 -2.66 0.05 20.77
C GLY A 276 -2.70 0.17 22.30
N ARG A 277 -1.53 0.34 22.94
CA ARG A 277 -1.41 0.50 24.41
C ARG A 277 -1.90 1.85 24.91
N ALA A 278 -1.80 2.91 24.11
CA ALA A 278 -2.30 4.25 24.42
C ALA A 278 -3.84 4.37 24.37
N GLY A 279 -4.55 3.30 24.01
CA GLY A 279 -6.02 3.28 24.05
C GLY A 279 -6.73 3.72 22.78
N ALA A 280 -6.05 3.76 21.63
CA ALA A 280 -6.66 4.16 20.35
C ALA A 280 -7.77 3.22 19.87
N ILE A 281 -7.75 1.94 20.29
CA ILE A 281 -8.62 0.90 19.73
C ILE A 281 -10.10 1.19 19.96
N ARG A 282 -10.52 1.55 21.18
CA ARG A 282 -11.95 1.79 21.46
C ARG A 282 -12.50 2.99 20.66
N PRO A 283 -11.85 4.16 20.64
CA PRO A 283 -12.29 5.27 19.78
C PRO A 283 -12.32 4.94 18.28
N LEU A 284 -11.38 4.13 17.79
CA LEU A 284 -11.43 3.64 16.40
C LEU A 284 -12.64 2.75 16.15
N VAL A 285 -13.01 1.87 17.09
CA VAL A 285 -14.20 1.02 16.98
C VAL A 285 -15.49 1.84 17.06
N ASP A 286 -15.52 2.89 17.89
CA ASP A 286 -16.64 3.82 17.97
C ASP A 286 -16.82 4.58 16.64
N LEU A 287 -15.72 5.03 16.02
CA LEU A 287 -15.73 5.65 14.69
C LEU A 287 -16.15 4.66 13.59
N LEU A 288 -15.77 3.38 13.70
CA LEU A 288 -16.18 2.33 12.78
C LEU A 288 -17.71 2.10 12.80
N GLY A 289 -18.34 2.16 13.98
CA GLY A 289 -19.78 1.98 14.12
C GLY A 289 -20.58 3.24 13.75
N ASN A 290 -20.15 4.39 14.26
CA ASN A 290 -20.95 5.62 14.30
C ASN A 290 -20.43 6.74 13.38
N GLY A 291 -19.30 6.55 12.71
CA GLY A 291 -18.69 7.55 11.83
C GLY A 291 -19.40 7.73 10.49
N THR A 292 -18.98 8.75 9.75
CA THR A 292 -19.34 8.94 8.33
C THR A 292 -18.78 7.77 7.49
N PRO A 293 -19.19 7.59 6.23
CA PRO A 293 -18.60 6.58 5.35
C PRO A 293 -17.07 6.69 5.25
N ARG A 294 -16.52 7.91 5.26
CA ARG A 294 -15.07 8.16 5.30
C ARG A 294 -14.49 7.74 6.65
N GLY A 295 -15.11 8.14 7.76
CA GLY A 295 -14.66 7.76 9.11
C GLY A 295 -14.62 6.25 9.32
N LYS A 296 -15.64 5.53 8.84
CA LYS A 296 -15.67 4.06 8.90
C LYS A 296 -14.52 3.44 8.10
N LYS A 297 -14.24 3.97 6.91
CA LYS A 297 -13.12 3.51 6.07
C LYS A 297 -11.76 3.77 6.72
N ASP A 298 -11.55 4.96 7.26
CA ASP A 298 -10.29 5.35 7.90
C ASP A 298 -10.08 4.54 9.18
N ALA A 299 -11.13 4.34 9.99
CA ALA A 299 -11.11 3.46 11.16
C ALA A 299 -10.80 2.01 10.80
N ALA A 300 -11.49 1.43 9.80
CA ALA A 300 -11.22 0.06 9.35
C ALA A 300 -9.78 -0.10 8.84
N THR A 301 -9.24 0.92 8.18
CA THR A 301 -7.86 0.91 7.66
C THR A 301 -6.83 0.98 8.79
N ALA A 302 -7.07 1.82 9.81
CA ALA A 302 -6.23 1.86 11.01
C ALA A 302 -6.29 0.53 11.78
N LEU A 303 -7.48 -0.01 12.02
CA LEU A 303 -7.68 -1.30 12.72
C LEU A 303 -7.04 -2.46 11.96
N PHE A 304 -7.11 -2.48 10.63
CA PHE A 304 -6.39 -3.46 9.81
C PHE A 304 -4.89 -3.45 10.11
N ASN A 305 -4.25 -2.28 10.08
CA ASN A 305 -2.81 -2.21 10.30
C ASN A 305 -2.41 -2.52 11.75
N LEU A 306 -3.23 -2.10 12.71
CA LEU A 306 -3.02 -2.40 14.13
C LEU A 306 -3.21 -3.89 14.45
N SER A 307 -4.14 -4.58 13.76
CA SER A 307 -4.42 -6.01 13.95
C SER A 307 -3.31 -6.95 13.45
N LEU A 308 -2.30 -6.41 12.75
CA LEU A 308 -1.10 -7.17 12.39
C LEU A 308 -0.27 -7.54 13.62
N PHE A 309 -0.37 -6.75 14.69
CA PHE A 309 0.28 -7.03 15.97
C PHE A 309 -0.64 -7.86 16.88
N HIS A 310 -0.10 -8.92 17.49
CA HIS A 310 -0.89 -9.94 18.19
C HIS A 310 -1.74 -9.37 19.32
N GLU A 311 -1.16 -8.64 20.27
CA GLU A 311 -1.88 -8.13 21.44
C GLU A 311 -2.91 -7.05 21.08
N ASN A 312 -2.82 -6.46 19.89
CA ASN A 312 -3.86 -5.53 19.42
C ASN A 312 -5.11 -6.28 18.95
N LYS A 313 -4.99 -7.54 18.49
CA LYS A 313 -6.15 -8.35 18.07
C LYS A 313 -7.11 -8.54 19.23
N ASP A 314 -6.60 -8.90 20.41
CA ASP A 314 -7.41 -9.05 21.62
C ASP A 314 -8.14 -7.75 21.96
N ARG A 315 -7.42 -6.62 21.97
CA ARG A 315 -8.01 -5.29 22.22
C ARG A 315 -9.12 -4.95 21.23
N ILE A 316 -8.93 -5.28 19.95
CA ILE A 316 -9.91 -5.03 18.88
C ILE A 316 -11.18 -5.86 19.11
N VAL A 317 -11.03 -7.14 19.47
CA VAL A 317 -12.16 -8.02 19.78
C VAL A 317 -12.90 -7.54 21.03
N GLN A 318 -12.18 -7.26 22.12
CA GLN A 318 -12.77 -6.78 23.38
C GLN A 318 -13.45 -5.42 23.23
N ALA A 319 -12.98 -4.57 22.31
CA ALA A 319 -13.63 -3.31 22.00
C ALA A 319 -14.97 -3.47 21.24
N GLY A 320 -15.32 -4.68 20.77
CA GLY A 320 -16.58 -4.96 20.07
C GLY A 320 -16.51 -4.73 18.56
N ALA A 321 -15.31 -4.68 17.96
CA ALA A 321 -15.14 -4.34 16.54
C ALA A 321 -15.85 -5.31 15.59
N VAL A 322 -15.92 -6.59 15.96
CA VAL A 322 -16.35 -7.67 15.06
C VAL A 322 -17.77 -7.46 14.53
N LYS A 323 -18.71 -7.02 15.38
CA LYS A 323 -20.08 -6.72 14.94
C LYS A 323 -20.09 -5.63 13.87
N ASN A 324 -19.43 -4.50 14.15
CA ASN A 324 -19.33 -3.38 13.21
C ASN A 324 -18.64 -3.78 11.90
N LEU A 325 -17.63 -4.65 11.97
CA LEU A 325 -16.96 -5.19 10.78
C LEU A 325 -17.92 -6.05 9.95
N VAL A 326 -18.65 -6.98 10.56
CA VAL A 326 -19.64 -7.81 9.86
C VAL A 326 -20.74 -6.94 9.23
N ASP A 327 -21.22 -5.92 9.94
CA ASP A 327 -22.24 -4.99 9.43
C ASP A 327 -21.74 -4.16 8.22
N LEU A 328 -20.42 -4.00 8.04
CA LEU A 328 -19.79 -3.26 6.93
C LEU A 328 -19.45 -4.13 5.71
N MET A 329 -19.87 -5.39 5.72
CA MET A 329 -19.63 -6.34 4.63
C MET A 329 -20.62 -6.24 3.48
N ASP A 330 -21.50 -5.23 3.47
CA ASP A 330 -22.32 -4.90 2.30
C ASP A 330 -21.41 -4.67 1.08
N LEU A 331 -21.55 -5.53 0.08
CA LEU A 331 -20.71 -5.54 -1.13
C LEU A 331 -20.76 -4.22 -1.89
N ALA A 332 -21.83 -3.42 -1.73
CA ALA A 332 -21.97 -2.10 -2.34
C ALA A 332 -21.08 -1.02 -1.68
N ALA A 333 -20.59 -1.25 -0.46
CA ALA A 333 -19.85 -0.25 0.31
C ALA A 333 -18.36 -0.12 -0.08
N GLY A 334 -17.84 -0.98 -0.95
CA GLY A 334 -16.46 -0.90 -1.46
C GLY A 334 -15.36 -1.11 -0.39
N MET A 335 -15.71 -1.61 0.80
CA MET A 335 -14.80 -1.82 1.93
C MET A 335 -14.54 -3.30 2.26
N VAL A 336 -15.24 -4.21 1.59
CA VAL A 336 -15.24 -5.66 1.83
C VAL A 336 -13.83 -6.22 1.98
N ASP A 337 -12.94 -6.00 1.00
CA ASP A 337 -11.57 -6.52 1.03
C ASP A 337 -10.80 -6.16 2.30
N LYS A 338 -10.99 -4.93 2.80
CA LYS A 338 -10.32 -4.43 3.99
C LYS A 338 -10.92 -5.06 5.24
N VAL A 339 -12.24 -5.06 5.34
CA VAL A 339 -12.98 -5.63 6.47
C VAL A 339 -12.68 -7.11 6.63
N VAL A 340 -12.74 -7.89 5.54
CA VAL A 340 -12.39 -9.32 5.56
C VAL A 340 -10.95 -9.54 5.97
N ALA A 341 -10.02 -8.66 5.56
CA ALA A 341 -8.63 -8.78 5.99
C ALA A 341 -8.48 -8.59 7.51
N VAL A 342 -9.24 -7.66 8.12
CA VAL A 342 -9.29 -7.52 9.58
C VAL A 342 -9.85 -8.80 10.21
N LEU A 343 -10.98 -9.31 9.72
CA LEU A 343 -11.60 -10.54 10.25
C LEU A 343 -10.66 -11.74 10.12
N ALA A 344 -9.91 -11.87 9.02
CA ALA A 344 -8.91 -12.91 8.84
C ALA A 344 -7.77 -12.82 9.87
N ASN A 345 -7.29 -11.60 10.15
CA ASN A 345 -6.30 -11.38 11.21
C ASN A 345 -6.85 -11.74 12.59
N LEU A 346 -8.09 -11.35 12.90
CA LEU A 346 -8.73 -11.66 14.18
C LEU A 346 -9.03 -13.16 14.34
N ALA A 347 -9.35 -13.87 13.26
CA ALA A 347 -9.59 -15.32 13.29
C ALA A 347 -8.34 -16.12 13.71
N THR A 348 -7.15 -15.51 13.73
CA THR A 348 -5.92 -16.16 14.22
C THR A 348 -5.87 -16.35 15.73
N ILE A 349 -6.75 -15.69 16.51
CA ILE A 349 -6.83 -15.80 17.97
C ILE A 349 -8.17 -16.43 18.42
N PRO A 350 -8.22 -17.19 19.54
CA PRO A 350 -9.44 -17.87 20.00
C PRO A 350 -10.64 -16.94 20.23
N GLU A 351 -10.42 -15.79 20.84
CA GLU A 351 -11.42 -14.77 21.15
C GLU A 351 -12.01 -14.20 19.86
N GLY A 352 -11.15 -13.96 18.86
CA GLY A 352 -11.56 -13.50 17.55
C GLY A 352 -12.38 -14.54 16.80
N LYS A 353 -11.97 -15.82 16.82
CA LYS A 353 -12.78 -16.92 16.25
C LYS A 353 -14.18 -16.94 16.86
N THR A 354 -14.24 -16.88 18.18
CA THR A 354 -15.48 -16.91 18.95
C THR A 354 -16.40 -15.75 18.58
N ALA A 355 -15.86 -14.53 18.58
CA ALA A 355 -16.60 -13.33 18.25
C ALA A 355 -17.11 -13.35 16.80
N ILE A 356 -16.29 -13.77 15.82
CA ILE A 356 -16.69 -13.83 14.40
C ILE A 356 -17.85 -14.81 14.22
N GLY A 357 -17.78 -16.00 14.82
CA GLY A 357 -18.86 -16.98 14.74
C GLY A 357 -20.15 -16.50 15.40
N GLN A 358 -20.07 -15.82 16.55
CA GLN A 358 -21.23 -15.31 17.28
C GLN A 358 -21.91 -14.13 16.59
N GLN A 359 -21.15 -13.28 15.90
CA GLN A 359 -21.66 -12.09 15.20
C GLN A 359 -22.11 -12.39 13.77
N GLY A 360 -22.30 -13.65 13.39
CA GLY A 360 -22.80 -14.01 12.06
C GLY A 360 -21.79 -13.80 10.93
N GLY A 361 -20.48 -13.83 11.21
CA GLY A 361 -19.46 -13.62 10.18
C GLY A 361 -19.32 -14.78 9.19
N ILE A 362 -19.72 -16.00 9.55
CA ILE A 362 -19.56 -17.19 8.69
C ILE A 362 -20.35 -17.08 7.37
N PRO A 363 -21.68 -16.85 7.36
CA PRO A 363 -22.44 -16.70 6.12
C PRO A 363 -21.86 -15.64 5.18
N VAL A 364 -21.50 -14.48 5.75
CA VAL A 364 -20.95 -13.35 5.01
C VAL A 364 -19.57 -13.68 4.40
N LEU A 365 -18.72 -14.41 5.12
CA LEU A 365 -17.43 -14.87 4.58
C LEU A 365 -17.62 -15.88 3.44
N VAL A 366 -18.64 -16.74 3.50
CA VAL A 366 -18.97 -17.67 2.41
C VAL A 366 -19.43 -16.91 1.17
N GLU A 367 -20.30 -15.92 1.34
CA GLU A 367 -20.75 -15.03 0.25
C GLU A 367 -19.55 -14.35 -0.44
N VAL A 368 -18.56 -13.86 0.32
CA VAL A 368 -17.36 -13.25 -0.26
C VAL A 368 -16.53 -14.24 -1.08
N ILE A 369 -16.48 -15.52 -0.71
CA ILE A 369 -15.79 -16.55 -1.53
C ILE A 369 -16.50 -16.72 -2.89
N GLU A 370 -17.82 -16.63 -2.90
CA GLU A 370 -18.64 -16.75 -4.11
C GLU A 370 -18.50 -15.54 -5.04
N SER A 371 -18.68 -14.32 -4.52
CA SER A 371 -18.87 -13.11 -5.35
C SER A 371 -17.81 -12.01 -5.14
N GLY A 372 -16.92 -12.17 -4.17
CA GLY A 372 -15.93 -11.15 -3.82
C GLY A 372 -14.80 -10.96 -4.83
N SER A 373 -13.97 -9.93 -4.60
CA SER A 373 -12.74 -9.71 -5.38
C SER A 373 -11.75 -10.87 -5.17
N ALA A 374 -10.74 -11.00 -6.04
CA ALA A 374 -9.68 -12.01 -5.85
C ALA A 374 -9.02 -11.92 -4.46
N ARG A 375 -8.85 -10.70 -3.94
CA ARG A 375 -8.27 -10.46 -2.61
C ARG A 375 -9.27 -10.74 -1.49
N GLY A 376 -10.53 -10.36 -1.68
CA GLY A 376 -11.62 -10.67 -0.76
C GLY A 376 -11.77 -12.17 -0.57
N LYS A 377 -11.80 -12.93 -1.67
CA LYS A 377 -11.86 -14.41 -1.67
C LYS A 377 -10.68 -15.06 -0.94
N GLU A 378 -9.46 -14.57 -1.17
CA GLU A 378 -8.25 -15.05 -0.48
C GLU A 378 -8.36 -14.86 1.04
N ASN A 379 -8.70 -13.65 1.48
CA ASN A 379 -8.84 -13.33 2.90
C ASN A 379 -10.02 -14.06 3.55
N ALA A 380 -11.13 -14.23 2.83
CA ALA A 380 -12.31 -14.93 3.33
C ALA A 380 -12.02 -16.42 3.52
N ALA A 381 -11.35 -17.05 2.55
CA ALA A 381 -10.88 -18.43 2.68
C ALA A 381 -9.90 -18.59 3.85
N ALA A 382 -8.99 -17.64 4.05
CA ALA A 382 -8.08 -17.64 5.21
C ALA A 382 -8.83 -17.54 6.55
N ALA A 383 -9.80 -16.62 6.66
CA ALA A 383 -10.62 -16.45 7.84
C ALA A 383 -11.42 -17.73 8.16
N LEU A 384 -12.10 -18.32 7.17
CA LEU A 384 -12.84 -19.57 7.36
C LEU A 384 -11.93 -20.74 7.73
N LEU A 385 -10.75 -20.86 7.13
CA LEU A 385 -9.77 -21.88 7.48
C LEU A 385 -9.35 -21.76 8.96
N HIS A 386 -9.05 -20.53 9.41
CA HIS A 386 -8.70 -20.30 10.81
C HIS A 386 -9.86 -20.59 11.76
N LEU A 387 -11.10 -20.20 11.41
CA LEU A 387 -12.29 -20.51 12.19
C LEU A 387 -12.51 -22.01 12.34
N CYS A 388 -12.36 -22.76 11.25
CA CYS A 388 -12.59 -24.21 11.23
C CYS A 388 -11.47 -25.01 11.90
N SER A 389 -10.25 -24.45 11.95
CA SER A 389 -9.11 -25.09 12.62
C SER A 389 -9.45 -25.34 14.09
N ASP A 390 -9.52 -26.62 14.45
CA ASP A 390 -9.85 -27.15 15.78
C ASP A 390 -11.26 -26.80 16.29
N ASN A 391 -12.19 -26.42 15.40
CA ASN A 391 -13.57 -26.12 15.78
C ASN A 391 -14.60 -26.78 14.85
N HIS A 392 -15.07 -27.96 15.28
CA HIS A 392 -16.04 -28.75 14.54
C HIS A 392 -17.38 -28.05 14.34
N ARG A 393 -17.80 -27.19 15.29
CA ARG A 393 -19.05 -26.44 15.17
C ARG A 393 -18.98 -25.46 14.00
N TYR A 394 -17.90 -24.68 13.91
CA TYR A 394 -17.72 -23.75 12.79
C TYR A 394 -17.53 -24.47 11.47
N LEU A 395 -16.83 -25.60 11.45
CA LEU A 395 -16.71 -26.45 10.27
C LEU A 395 -18.09 -26.89 9.73
N THR A 396 -18.98 -27.36 10.61
CA THR A 396 -20.35 -27.75 10.26
C THR A 396 -21.18 -26.55 9.78
N MET A 397 -21.07 -25.39 10.43
CA MET A 397 -21.76 -24.17 9.98
C MET A 397 -21.32 -23.77 8.57
N VAL A 398 -20.01 -23.77 8.28
CA VAL A 398 -19.48 -23.44 6.94
C VAL A 398 -20.00 -24.42 5.88
N LEU A 399 -20.15 -25.71 6.21
CA LEU A 399 -20.76 -26.70 5.32
C LEU A 399 -22.25 -26.44 5.07
N GLN A 400 -23.00 -26.06 6.12
CA GLN A 400 -24.42 -25.74 6.03
C GLN A 400 -24.70 -24.49 5.19
N GLU A 401 -23.80 -23.50 5.24
CA GLU A 401 -23.83 -22.31 4.37
C GLU A 401 -23.48 -22.61 2.91
N GLY A 402 -23.21 -23.87 2.53
CA GLY A 402 -22.97 -24.24 1.14
C GLY A 402 -21.61 -23.81 0.60
N ALA A 403 -20.58 -23.71 1.45
CA ALA A 403 -19.26 -23.23 1.03
C ALA A 403 -18.50 -24.15 0.04
N VAL A 404 -18.93 -25.41 -0.15
CA VAL A 404 -18.16 -26.40 -0.93
C VAL A 404 -18.04 -26.02 -2.42
N PRO A 405 -19.11 -25.75 -3.19
CA PRO A 405 -18.98 -25.32 -4.58
C PRO A 405 -18.09 -24.08 -4.78
N PRO A 406 -18.26 -22.96 -4.03
CA PRO A 406 -17.42 -21.79 -4.24
C PRO A 406 -15.96 -22.04 -3.82
N LEU A 407 -15.69 -22.88 -2.81
CA LEU A 407 -14.33 -23.30 -2.46
C LEU A 407 -13.67 -24.17 -3.55
N VAL A 408 -14.43 -25.08 -4.17
CA VAL A 408 -13.91 -25.88 -5.30
C VAL A 408 -13.57 -24.97 -6.48
N ALA A 409 -14.46 -24.04 -6.85
CA ALA A 409 -14.19 -23.06 -7.89
C ALA A 409 -12.94 -22.21 -7.57
N LEU A 410 -12.81 -21.76 -6.31
CA LEU A 410 -11.65 -20.99 -5.86
C LEU A 410 -10.35 -21.80 -5.93
N SER A 411 -10.39 -23.11 -5.62
CA SER A 411 -9.20 -23.99 -5.73
C SER A 411 -8.68 -24.16 -7.15
N GLN A 412 -9.54 -24.00 -8.16
CA GLN A 412 -9.20 -24.13 -9.57
C GLN A 412 -8.76 -22.80 -10.19
N SER A 413 -9.41 -21.71 -9.80
CA SER A 413 -9.32 -20.40 -10.50
C SER A 413 -8.74 -19.25 -9.66
N GLY A 414 -8.54 -19.43 -8.35
CA GLY A 414 -8.06 -18.38 -7.45
C GLY A 414 -6.59 -17.98 -7.60
N THR A 415 -6.17 -16.98 -6.83
CA THR A 415 -4.74 -16.67 -6.63
C THR A 415 -4.01 -17.88 -6.02
N PRO A 416 -2.68 -18.00 -6.14
CA PRO A 416 -1.94 -19.11 -5.54
C PRO A 416 -2.25 -19.32 -4.06
N ARG A 417 -2.34 -18.23 -3.29
CA ARG A 417 -2.71 -18.25 -1.87
C ARG A 417 -4.15 -18.66 -1.66
N ALA A 418 -5.09 -18.13 -2.44
CA ALA A 418 -6.50 -18.52 -2.34
C ALA A 418 -6.71 -20.00 -2.64
N LYS A 419 -6.00 -20.55 -3.64
CA LYS A 419 -6.01 -21.98 -3.98
C LYS A 419 -5.52 -22.83 -2.83
N GLU A 420 -4.38 -22.48 -2.23
CA GLU A 420 -3.81 -23.18 -1.07
C GLU A 420 -4.80 -23.20 0.10
N LYS A 421 -5.40 -22.06 0.46
CA LYS A 421 -6.35 -21.96 1.58
C LYS A 421 -7.66 -22.71 1.30
N ALA A 422 -8.18 -22.62 0.07
CA ALA A 422 -9.37 -23.35 -0.33
C ALA A 422 -9.16 -24.87 -0.27
N LEU A 423 -8.02 -25.37 -0.79
CA LEU A 423 -7.68 -26.79 -0.73
C LEU A 423 -7.48 -27.28 0.71
N ALA A 424 -6.82 -26.49 1.56
CA ALA A 424 -6.66 -26.82 2.97
C ALA A 424 -8.02 -26.99 3.67
N LEU A 425 -8.95 -26.06 3.44
CA LEU A 425 -10.29 -26.11 4.03
C LEU A 425 -11.12 -27.30 3.49
N LEU A 426 -11.06 -27.56 2.18
CA LEU A 426 -11.71 -28.72 1.57
C LEU A 426 -11.18 -30.06 2.13
N ASN A 427 -9.87 -30.14 2.41
CA ASN A 427 -9.27 -31.32 3.03
C ASN A 427 -9.71 -31.51 4.49
N GLN A 428 -9.97 -30.43 5.24
CA GLN A 428 -10.57 -30.51 6.57
C GLN A 428 -11.99 -31.11 6.50
N PHE A 429 -12.82 -30.70 5.53
CA PHE A 429 -14.15 -31.30 5.34
C PHE A 429 -14.07 -32.80 5.04
N ARG A 430 -13.11 -33.23 4.20
CA ARG A 430 -12.90 -34.66 3.90
C ARG A 430 -12.52 -35.45 5.14
N SER A 431 -11.58 -34.92 5.93
CA SER A 431 -11.08 -35.57 7.15
C SER A 431 -12.20 -35.74 8.19
N GLN A 432 -13.10 -34.77 8.32
CA GLN A 432 -14.29 -34.87 9.17
C GLN A 432 -15.21 -36.03 8.75
N ARG A 433 -15.49 -36.18 7.44
CA ARG A 433 -16.36 -37.26 6.94
C ARG A 433 -15.79 -38.64 7.25
N HIS A 434 -14.47 -38.82 7.13
CA HIS A 434 -13.79 -40.07 7.46
C HIS A 434 -13.71 -40.34 8.98
N GLY A 435 -13.53 -39.30 9.80
CA GLY A 435 -13.55 -39.43 11.26
C GLY A 435 -14.92 -39.79 11.84
N SER A 436 -16.02 -39.32 11.21
CA SER A 436 -17.39 -39.67 11.60
C SER A 436 -17.81 -41.07 11.11
N ALA A 437 -17.32 -41.53 9.96
CA ALA A 437 -17.63 -42.85 9.42
C ALA A 437 -16.91 -44.00 10.14
N GLY A 438 -15.81 -43.74 10.84
CA GLY A 438 -15.09 -44.74 11.66
C GLY A 438 -15.62 -44.90 13.09
N ARG A 439 -16.67 -44.15 13.49
CA ARG A 439 -17.27 -44.18 14.83
C ARG A 439 -18.75 -44.60 14.85
N ALA A 440 -19.31 -44.92 13.69
CA ALA A 440 -20.73 -45.27 13.50
C ALA A 440 -20.94 -46.78 13.48
#